data_AF-A0A1T4VGL2-F1
#
_entry.id   AF-A0A1T4VGL2-F1
#
_cell.length_a   1.000
_cell.length_b   1.000
_cell.length_c   1.000
_cell.angle_alpha   90.00
_cell.angle_beta   90.00
_cell.angle_gamma   90.00
#
_symmetry.space_group_name_H-M   'P 1'
#
loop_
_entity.id
_entity.type
_entity.pdbx_description
1 polymer ?
#
loop_
_entity_poly.entity_id
_entity_poly.type
_entity_poly.pdbx_seq_one_letter_code
_entity_poly.pdbx_strand_id
1 'polypeptide(L)'
;MSIKSFITMCVCAFYTIGSAYAYTMEARFETQHYGVYQVILGKGEVYGVSLKQIIAKDLSQRKKFQSTAVVYPNGSAAMNGTIKEPTVGIITTENYDGSSSVTVNLNDNAKTSSYVGIYLNFKQLSKLADNRTVNSLASELAQMPLVLEGVPVDVVSKDFRGNLFYTAATGAVILDFNVIDSLYYDRKKLESVKPKCKVNILSLPDRSTNEFPLYIAGHGAVNDIICDED
;
A
#
# COMPACT_ATOMS: atom_id res chain seq x y z
N MET A 1 62.98 -37.97 28.22
CA MET A 1 62.35 -36.79 28.85
C MET A 1 61.84 -35.91 27.72
N SER A 2 60.60 -35.98 27.23
CA SER A 2 59.28 -35.79 27.88
C SER A 2 59.26 -34.55 28.78
N ILE A 3 58.66 -33.46 28.29
CA ILE A 3 57.54 -32.77 28.94
C ILE A 3 56.60 -32.26 27.84
N LYS A 4 55.35 -32.74 27.90
CA LYS A 4 54.15 -32.29 27.18
C LYS A 4 53.56 -31.06 27.88
N SER A 5 52.96 -30.15 27.10
CA SER A 5 51.83 -29.23 27.39
C SER A 5 51.60 -28.47 26.07
N PHE A 6 50.55 -28.65 25.24
CA PHE A 6 49.10 -28.77 25.44
C PHE A 6 48.52 -27.71 26.37
N ILE A 7 47.40 -27.10 25.92
CA ILE A 7 46.58 -26.00 26.49
C ILE A 7 46.81 -24.69 25.71
N THR A 8 45.87 -24.07 25.01
CA THR A 8 44.45 -24.34 24.75
C THR A 8 44.10 -23.57 23.48
N MET A 9 43.59 -24.28 22.49
CA MET A 9 42.94 -23.71 21.31
C MET A 9 41.67 -23.02 21.83
N CYS A 10 41.59 -21.69 21.75
CA CYS A 10 40.31 -20.99 21.87
C CYS A 10 39.44 -21.47 20.71
N VAL A 11 38.65 -22.49 20.99
CA VAL A 11 37.55 -22.92 20.13
C VAL A 11 36.66 -21.70 20.01
N CYS A 12 36.68 -21.08 18.82
CA CYS A 12 35.62 -20.22 18.36
C CYS A 12 34.33 -21.03 18.52
N ALA A 13 33.60 -20.79 19.60
CA ALA A 13 32.21 -21.15 19.69
C ALA A 13 31.51 -20.31 18.63
N PHE A 14 31.43 -20.87 17.42
CA PHE A 14 30.33 -20.63 16.51
C PHE A 14 29.08 -21.07 17.27
N TYR A 15 28.60 -20.20 18.16
CA TYR A 15 27.18 -20.11 18.39
C TYR A 15 26.61 -19.74 17.02
N THR A 16 26.07 -20.74 16.35
CA THR A 16 24.98 -20.58 15.40
C THR A 16 23.80 -20.00 16.19
N ILE A 17 23.91 -18.72 16.56
CA ILE A 17 22.74 -17.88 16.76
C ILE A 17 22.12 -17.87 15.37
N GLY A 18 21.05 -18.65 15.19
CA GLY A 18 20.24 -18.58 13.99
C GLY A 18 20.01 -17.11 13.72
N SER A 19 20.49 -16.63 12.58
CA SER A 19 20.34 -15.24 12.17
C SER A 19 18.85 -14.96 12.17
N ALA A 20 18.36 -14.32 13.23
CA ALA A 20 17.02 -13.76 13.24
C ALA A 20 17.03 -12.78 12.08
N TYR A 21 16.29 -13.09 11.01
CA TYR A 21 16.16 -12.17 9.89
C TYR A 21 15.62 -10.85 10.47
N ALA A 22 16.26 -9.73 10.14
CA ALA A 22 15.85 -8.40 10.62
C ALA A 22 14.39 -8.08 10.25
N TYR A 23 13.85 -8.77 9.24
CA TYR A 23 12.45 -8.77 8.87
C TYR A 23 12.09 -10.01 8.04
N THR A 24 10.79 -10.26 7.93
CA THR A 24 10.20 -11.12 6.88
C THR A 24 9.50 -10.24 5.86
N MET A 25 9.51 -10.62 4.59
CA MET A 25 8.79 -9.91 3.52
C MET A 25 7.97 -10.93 2.72
N GLU A 26 6.66 -10.70 2.64
CA GLU A 26 5.72 -11.61 1.97
C GLU A 26 4.81 -10.82 1.03
N ALA A 27 4.61 -11.34 -0.19
CA ALA A 27 3.63 -10.80 -1.10
C ALA A 27 2.21 -11.10 -0.59
N ARG A 28 1.36 -10.07 -0.55
CA ARG A 28 -0.04 -10.19 -0.15
C ARG A 28 -0.98 -9.97 -1.32
N PHE A 29 -0.61 -9.06 -2.20
CA PHE A 29 -1.23 -8.86 -3.51
C PHE A 29 -0.11 -8.73 -4.53
N GLU A 30 -0.18 -9.48 -5.61
CA GLU A 30 0.86 -9.44 -6.64
C GLU A 30 0.27 -9.76 -8.01
N THR A 31 0.54 -8.87 -8.96
CA THR A 31 0.27 -9.08 -10.39
C THR A 31 1.59 -9.06 -11.16
N GLN A 32 1.53 -9.06 -12.49
CA GLN A 32 2.73 -8.93 -13.30
C GLN A 32 3.44 -7.60 -13.03
N HIS A 33 2.70 -6.49 -12.95
CA HIS A 33 3.24 -5.16 -12.88
C HIS A 33 3.14 -4.50 -11.50
N TYR A 34 2.32 -5.02 -10.59
CA TYR A 34 2.11 -4.43 -9.27
C TYR A 34 2.37 -5.42 -8.15
N GLY A 35 2.71 -4.90 -6.96
CA GLY A 35 2.90 -5.73 -5.77
C GLY A 35 2.69 -4.96 -4.48
N VAL A 36 1.98 -5.57 -3.54
CA VAL A 36 1.82 -5.08 -2.17
C VAL A 36 2.30 -6.17 -1.23
N TYR A 37 3.33 -5.83 -0.46
CA TYR A 37 4.07 -6.73 0.41
C TYR A 37 3.87 -6.31 1.85
N GLN A 38 3.73 -7.29 2.73
CA GLN A 38 3.86 -7.07 4.16
C GLN A 38 5.30 -7.33 4.57
N VAL A 39 5.84 -6.45 5.40
CA VAL A 39 7.14 -6.61 6.04
C VAL A 39 6.93 -6.65 7.53
N ILE A 40 7.31 -7.73 8.20
CA ILE A 40 7.21 -7.84 9.66
C ILE A 40 8.62 -7.81 10.23
N LEU A 41 8.89 -6.81 11.08
CA LEU A 41 10.18 -6.65 11.74
C LEU A 41 10.48 -7.81 12.69
N GLY A 42 11.75 -8.17 12.78
CA GLY A 42 12.24 -9.11 13.78
C GLY A 42 12.13 -8.54 15.20
N LYS A 43 12.15 -9.42 16.19
CA LYS A 43 12.10 -9.02 17.60
C LYS A 43 13.31 -8.16 17.96
N GLY A 44 13.06 -6.93 18.44
CA GLY A 44 14.10 -5.99 18.86
C GLY A 44 14.69 -5.14 17.73
N GLU A 45 14.21 -5.33 16.50
CA GLU A 45 14.66 -4.56 15.34
C GLU A 45 14.11 -3.13 15.35
N VAL A 46 14.98 -2.20 14.95
CA VAL A 46 14.65 -0.77 14.88
C VAL A 46 14.50 -0.38 13.41
N TYR A 47 13.37 0.24 13.07
CA TYR A 47 13.09 0.75 11.72
C TYR A 47 13.89 2.02 11.38
N GLY A 48 15.22 1.90 11.38
CA GLY A 48 16.17 2.97 11.08
C GLY A 48 16.55 3.04 9.59
N VAL A 49 17.36 4.04 9.24
CA VAL A 49 17.77 4.35 7.84
C VAL A 49 18.38 3.13 7.13
N SER A 50 19.28 2.39 7.79
CA SER A 50 19.91 1.22 7.19
C SER A 50 18.90 0.13 6.83
N LEU A 51 17.97 -0.17 7.72
CA LEU A 51 16.95 -1.18 7.49
C LEU A 51 15.98 -0.78 6.37
N LYS A 52 15.59 0.50 6.32
CA LYS A 52 14.78 1.07 5.22
C LYS A 52 15.45 0.86 3.86
N GLN A 53 16.74 1.12 3.76
CA GLN A 53 17.50 0.95 2.52
C GLN A 53 17.58 -0.52 2.09
N ILE A 54 17.75 -1.45 3.04
CA ILE A 54 17.76 -2.88 2.74
C ILE A 54 16.39 -3.33 2.22
N ILE A 55 15.31 -2.98 2.92
CA ILE A 55 13.94 -3.31 2.49
C ILE A 55 13.63 -2.68 1.12
N ALA A 56 14.00 -1.42 0.90
CA ALA A 56 13.79 -0.73 -0.38
C ALA A 56 14.57 -1.38 -1.53
N LYS A 57 15.79 -1.83 -1.27
CA LYS A 57 16.61 -2.57 -2.25
C LYS A 57 15.95 -3.90 -2.61
N ASP A 58 15.53 -4.67 -1.62
CA ASP A 58 14.84 -5.95 -1.82
C ASP A 58 13.53 -5.77 -2.60
N LEU A 59 12.78 -4.71 -2.28
CA LEU A 59 11.55 -4.36 -2.99
C LEU A 59 11.82 -3.97 -4.45
N SER A 60 12.86 -3.15 -4.70
CA SER A 60 13.24 -2.70 -6.05
C SER A 60 13.69 -3.87 -6.96
N GLN A 61 14.29 -4.91 -6.37
CA GLN A 61 14.71 -6.10 -7.11
C GLN A 61 13.54 -6.92 -7.67
N ARG A 62 12.30 -6.64 -7.25
CA ARG A 62 11.08 -7.26 -7.79
C ARG A 62 10.75 -6.80 -9.22
N LYS A 63 11.35 -5.68 -9.68
CA LYS A 63 11.20 -5.15 -11.05
C LYS A 63 9.74 -4.96 -11.50
N LYS A 64 8.88 -4.56 -10.56
CA LYS A 64 7.48 -4.21 -10.83
C LYS A 64 7.39 -2.76 -11.33
N PHE A 65 6.30 -2.42 -12.00
CA PHE A 65 5.95 -1.05 -12.38
C PHE A 65 5.73 -0.18 -11.13
N GLN A 66 5.03 -0.72 -10.12
CA GLN A 66 5.04 -0.19 -8.76
C GLN A 66 5.04 -1.33 -7.74
N SER A 67 5.73 -1.16 -6.63
CA SER A 67 5.59 -2.04 -5.45
C SER A 67 5.57 -1.26 -4.16
N THR A 68 4.72 -1.69 -3.23
CA THR A 68 4.59 -1.13 -1.89
C THR A 68 4.95 -2.19 -0.85
N ALA A 69 5.88 -1.89 0.04
CA ALA A 69 6.14 -2.66 1.25
C ALA A 69 5.58 -1.90 2.46
N VAL A 70 4.65 -2.51 3.17
CA VAL A 70 4.11 -1.97 4.42
C VAL A 70 4.80 -2.66 5.58
N VAL A 71 5.46 -1.86 6.41
CA VAL A 71 6.30 -2.35 7.49
C VAL A 71 5.53 -2.32 8.80
N TYR A 72 5.49 -3.47 9.45
CA TYR A 72 4.78 -3.74 10.69
C TYR A 72 5.77 -4.07 11.81
N PRO A 73 5.49 -3.67 13.06
CA PRO A 73 6.32 -4.05 14.19
C PRO A 73 6.22 -5.56 14.45
N ASN A 74 7.22 -6.12 15.13
CA ASN A 74 7.23 -7.51 15.54
C ASN A 74 5.96 -7.88 16.34
N GLY A 75 5.29 -8.97 15.97
CA GLY A 75 4.08 -9.45 16.64
C GLY A 75 2.77 -8.79 16.18
N SER A 76 2.83 -7.89 15.18
CA SER A 76 1.64 -7.35 14.52
C SER A 76 0.86 -8.43 13.78
N ALA A 77 -0.47 -8.26 13.69
CA ALA A 77 -1.34 -9.08 12.83
C ALA A 77 -1.16 -8.74 11.33
N ALA A 78 -0.39 -7.68 11.03
CA ALA A 78 -0.09 -7.19 9.70
C ALA A 78 -1.36 -7.01 8.86
N MET A 79 -1.32 -7.40 7.58
CA MET A 79 -2.48 -7.26 6.68
C MET A 79 -3.63 -8.24 6.97
N ASN A 80 -3.49 -9.15 7.95
CA ASN A 80 -4.60 -9.95 8.45
C ASN A 80 -5.34 -9.25 9.62
N GLY A 81 -4.83 -8.11 10.08
CA GLY A 81 -5.42 -7.31 11.14
C GLY A 81 -6.58 -6.43 10.67
N THR A 82 -6.81 -5.34 11.39
CA THR A 82 -7.83 -4.34 11.05
C THR A 82 -7.21 -3.17 10.29
N ILE A 83 -8.03 -2.29 9.70
CA ILE A 83 -7.51 -1.10 9.00
C ILE A 83 -6.73 -0.13 9.92
N LYS A 84 -6.91 -0.23 11.24
CA LYS A 84 -6.16 0.54 12.26
C LYS A 84 -4.89 -0.18 12.75
N GLU A 85 -4.57 -1.34 12.20
CA GLU A 85 -3.36 -2.09 12.59
C GLU A 85 -2.13 -1.18 12.43
N PRO A 86 -1.30 -1.01 13.48
CA PRO A 86 -0.19 -0.07 13.45
C PRO A 86 0.88 -0.45 12.44
N THR A 87 1.32 0.53 11.65
CA THR A 87 2.48 0.43 10.75
C THR A 87 3.62 1.29 11.26
N VAL A 88 4.87 0.86 11.02
CA VAL A 88 6.05 1.69 11.32
C VAL A 88 6.51 2.50 10.12
N GLY A 89 6.09 2.14 8.91
CA GLY A 89 6.29 2.93 7.71
C GLY A 89 5.89 2.18 6.45
N ILE A 90 5.91 2.91 5.34
CA ILE A 90 5.59 2.40 4.01
C ILE A 90 6.72 2.78 3.07
N ILE A 91 7.13 1.82 2.24
CA ILE A 91 8.16 2.00 1.22
C ILE A 91 7.52 1.70 -0.13
N THR A 92 7.56 2.67 -1.03
CA THR A 92 7.08 2.50 -2.41
C THR A 92 8.25 2.56 -3.37
N THR A 93 8.22 1.69 -4.37
CA THR A 93 9.17 1.64 -5.48
C THR A 93 8.41 1.80 -6.79
N GLU A 94 8.89 2.66 -7.67
CA GLU A 94 8.23 2.99 -8.94
C GLU A 94 9.24 2.87 -10.09
N ASN A 95 8.82 2.22 -11.17
CA ASN A 95 9.61 2.07 -12.40
C ASN A 95 8.72 2.31 -13.63
N TYR A 96 8.26 3.56 -13.77
CA TYR A 96 7.32 3.95 -14.83
C TYR A 96 7.97 4.13 -16.21
N ASP A 97 9.28 4.37 -16.24
CA ASP A 97 10.04 4.57 -17.47
C ASP A 97 10.70 3.28 -17.97
N GLY A 98 10.55 2.16 -17.25
CA GLY A 98 11.21 0.90 -17.56
C GLY A 98 12.73 0.99 -17.47
N SER A 99 13.26 2.02 -16.81
CA SER A 99 14.70 2.23 -16.66
C SER A 99 15.30 1.26 -15.64
N SER A 100 16.63 1.23 -15.59
CA SER A 100 17.37 0.52 -14.55
C SER A 100 17.32 1.23 -13.19
N SER A 101 16.92 2.50 -13.15
CA SER A 101 16.77 3.29 -11.93
C SER A 101 15.33 3.26 -11.43
N VAL A 102 15.16 2.84 -10.19
CA VAL A 102 13.85 2.79 -9.52
C VAL A 102 13.72 3.99 -8.60
N THR A 103 12.60 4.70 -8.66
CA THR A 103 12.28 5.75 -7.70
C THR A 103 11.83 5.10 -6.40
N VAL A 104 12.47 5.46 -5.28
CA VAL A 104 12.13 4.96 -3.94
C VAL A 104 11.52 6.08 -3.12
N ASN A 105 10.30 5.88 -2.64
CA ASN A 105 9.59 6.79 -1.74
C ASN A 105 9.46 6.14 -0.36
N LEU A 106 9.84 6.89 0.68
CA LEU A 106 9.74 6.45 2.08
C LEU A 106 8.69 7.30 2.79
N ASN A 107 7.68 6.66 3.38
CA ASN A 107 6.64 7.31 4.14
C ASN A 107 6.63 6.79 5.58
N ASP A 108 7.24 7.56 6.48
CA ASP A 108 7.25 7.28 7.92
C ASP A 108 6.02 7.88 8.65
N ASN A 109 5.21 8.66 7.94
CA ASN A 109 4.01 9.29 8.46
C ASN A 109 2.81 8.34 8.43
N ALA A 110 2.83 7.30 7.60
CA ALA A 110 1.83 6.25 7.61
C ALA A 110 1.84 5.51 8.96
N LYS A 111 0.74 5.62 9.72
CA LYS A 111 0.62 5.04 11.06
C LYS A 111 -0.21 3.76 11.12
N THR A 112 -0.98 3.47 10.08
CA THR A 112 -1.99 2.42 10.09
C THR A 112 -2.15 1.73 8.74
N SER A 113 -2.71 0.52 8.77
CA SER A 113 -3.03 -0.27 7.56
C SER A 113 -4.04 0.36 6.61
N SER A 114 -4.72 1.44 6.99
CA SER A 114 -5.57 2.21 6.09
C SER A 114 -4.81 2.86 4.93
N TYR A 115 -3.48 2.80 4.92
CA TYR A 115 -2.62 3.25 3.82
C TYR A 115 -1.98 2.08 3.04
N VAL A 116 -2.49 0.84 3.20
CA VAL A 116 -1.92 -0.33 2.51
C VAL A 116 -2.47 -0.44 1.10
N GLY A 117 -1.68 -0.08 0.09
CA GLY A 117 -2.04 -0.30 -1.30
C GLY A 117 -1.02 0.20 -2.31
N ILE A 118 -1.42 0.16 -3.58
CA ILE A 118 -0.76 0.83 -4.69
C ILE A 118 -1.17 2.31 -4.66
N TYR A 119 -0.19 3.20 -4.64
CA TYR A 119 -0.38 4.63 -4.50
C TYR A 119 -0.51 5.28 -5.87
N LEU A 120 -1.62 5.98 -6.08
CA LEU A 120 -1.88 6.74 -7.30
C LEU A 120 -2.71 7.97 -6.95
N ASN A 121 -2.43 9.10 -7.57
CA ASN A 121 -3.44 10.15 -7.62
C ASN A 121 -4.51 9.80 -8.67
N PHE A 122 -5.73 10.31 -8.47
CA PHE A 122 -6.86 9.96 -9.36
C PHE A 122 -6.62 10.37 -10.83
N LYS A 123 -5.85 11.44 -11.07
CA LYS A 123 -5.47 11.86 -12.43
C LYS A 123 -4.55 10.85 -13.11
N GLN A 124 -3.63 10.22 -12.38
CA GLN A 124 -2.76 9.16 -12.89
C GLN A 124 -3.58 7.94 -13.27
N LEU A 125 -4.52 7.52 -12.41
CA LEU A 125 -5.45 6.44 -12.72
C LEU A 125 -6.23 6.74 -14.01
N SER A 126 -6.78 7.95 -14.13
CA SER A 126 -7.50 8.37 -15.34
C SER A 126 -6.62 8.35 -16.60
N LYS A 127 -5.35 8.74 -16.51
CA LYS A 127 -4.41 8.68 -17.65
C LYS A 127 -4.04 7.25 -18.03
N LEU A 128 -3.89 6.36 -17.05
CA LEU A 128 -3.62 4.95 -17.31
C LEU A 128 -4.80 4.27 -17.99
N ALA A 129 -6.03 4.59 -17.58
CA ALA A 129 -7.25 4.08 -18.20
C ALA A 129 -7.50 4.62 -19.62
N ASP A 130 -7.14 5.88 -19.89
CA ASP A 130 -7.30 6.50 -21.22
C ASP A 130 -6.31 5.95 -22.25
N ASN A 131 -5.18 5.40 -21.80
CA ASN A 131 -4.14 4.87 -22.67
C ASN A 131 -4.40 3.41 -23.07
N ARG A 132 -4.95 3.20 -24.27
CA ARG A 132 -5.29 1.88 -24.82
C ARG A 132 -4.11 0.89 -24.92
N THR A 133 -2.88 1.37 -25.02
CA THR A 133 -1.67 0.52 -25.07
C THR A 133 -1.33 -0.07 -23.69
N VAL A 134 -1.90 0.51 -22.63
CA VAL A 134 -1.59 0.26 -21.22
C VAL A 134 -2.76 -0.46 -20.52
N ASN A 135 -3.73 -0.98 -21.29
CA ASN A 135 -4.93 -1.65 -20.78
C ASN A 135 -4.62 -2.77 -19.75
N SER A 136 -3.50 -3.50 -19.90
CA SER A 136 -3.10 -4.51 -18.91
C SER A 136 -2.80 -3.89 -17.54
N LEU A 137 -2.13 -2.74 -17.47
CA LEU A 137 -1.84 -2.05 -16.21
C LEU A 137 -3.11 -1.59 -15.51
N ALA A 138 -4.04 -0.97 -16.24
CA ALA A 138 -5.32 -0.53 -15.68
C ALA A 138 -6.15 -1.72 -15.17
N SER A 139 -6.18 -2.81 -15.94
CA SER A 139 -6.88 -4.05 -15.57
C SER A 139 -6.27 -4.73 -14.34
N GLU A 140 -4.94 -4.67 -14.18
CA GLU A 140 -4.25 -5.18 -13.01
C GLU A 140 -4.46 -4.31 -11.78
N LEU A 141 -4.45 -2.98 -11.92
CA LEU A 141 -4.75 -2.06 -10.81
C LEU A 141 -6.13 -2.33 -10.20
N ALA A 142 -7.11 -2.66 -11.03
CA ALA A 142 -8.45 -3.00 -10.56
C ALA A 142 -8.52 -4.32 -9.77
N GLN A 143 -7.42 -5.06 -9.60
CA GLN A 143 -7.29 -6.25 -8.76
C GLN A 143 -6.45 -5.99 -7.49
N MET A 144 -5.93 -4.78 -7.33
CA MET A 144 -5.02 -4.42 -6.26
C MET A 144 -5.73 -3.53 -5.24
N PRO A 145 -5.36 -3.58 -3.95
CA PRO A 145 -5.74 -2.52 -3.02
C PRO A 145 -5.10 -1.20 -3.49
N LEU A 146 -5.89 -0.14 -3.57
CA LEU A 146 -5.47 1.17 -4.09
C LEU A 146 -5.57 2.22 -2.99
N VAL A 147 -4.48 2.96 -2.79
CA VAL A 147 -4.50 4.22 -2.02
C VAL A 147 -4.61 5.34 -3.05
N LEU A 148 -5.83 5.84 -3.23
CA LEU A 148 -6.13 6.86 -4.21
C LEU A 148 -6.15 8.24 -3.56
N GLU A 149 -5.32 9.15 -4.08
CA GLU A 149 -5.24 10.53 -3.62
C GLU A 149 -6.01 11.48 -4.54
N GLY A 150 -6.70 12.45 -3.93
CA GLY A 150 -7.37 13.53 -4.63
C GLY A 150 -8.52 13.08 -5.52
N VAL A 151 -9.27 12.05 -5.10
CA VAL A 151 -10.46 11.56 -5.81
C VAL A 151 -11.55 12.63 -5.77
N PRO A 152 -11.98 13.19 -6.91
CA PRO A 152 -13.04 14.18 -6.95
C PRO A 152 -14.40 13.51 -6.72
N VAL A 153 -15.09 13.87 -5.64
CA VAL A 153 -16.42 13.34 -5.37
C VAL A 153 -17.43 14.09 -6.25
N ASP A 154 -18.01 13.41 -7.22
CA ASP A 154 -19.04 13.97 -8.10
C ASP A 154 -20.44 13.74 -7.54
N VAL A 155 -20.66 12.56 -6.94
CA VAL A 155 -21.93 12.18 -6.34
C VAL A 155 -21.70 11.56 -4.97
N VAL A 156 -22.52 11.97 -4.00
CA VAL A 156 -22.66 11.31 -2.70
C VAL A 156 -24.05 10.71 -2.65
N SER A 157 -24.14 9.39 -2.46
CA SER A 157 -25.41 8.67 -2.47
C SER A 157 -25.50 7.63 -1.36
N LYS A 158 -26.70 7.10 -1.14
CA LYS A 158 -26.91 5.96 -0.26
C LYS A 158 -27.68 4.87 -1.01
N ASP A 159 -27.30 3.61 -0.79
CA ASP A 159 -28.09 2.49 -1.28
C ASP A 159 -29.38 2.30 -0.45
N PHE A 160 -30.21 1.32 -0.85
CA PHE A 160 -31.45 0.98 -0.14
C PHE A 160 -31.24 0.48 1.30
N ARG A 161 -30.01 0.11 1.67
CA ARG A 161 -29.61 -0.34 3.02
C ARG A 161 -28.98 0.80 3.83
N GLY A 162 -28.85 1.99 3.25
CA GLY A 162 -28.22 3.15 3.88
C GLY A 162 -26.70 3.17 3.83
N ASN A 163 -26.06 2.28 3.07
CA ASN A 163 -24.60 2.30 2.85
C ASN A 163 -24.24 3.55 2.04
N LEU A 164 -23.15 4.22 2.41
CA LEU A 164 -22.76 5.51 1.80
C LEU A 164 -21.81 5.24 0.64
N PHE A 165 -22.07 5.90 -0.49
CA PHE A 165 -21.24 5.80 -1.69
C PHE A 165 -20.72 7.16 -2.11
N TYR A 166 -19.45 7.19 -2.48
CA TYR A 166 -18.85 8.29 -3.24
C TYR A 166 -18.58 7.82 -4.65
N THR A 167 -19.11 8.54 -5.62
CA THR A 167 -18.85 8.27 -7.03
C THR A 167 -18.00 9.40 -7.61
N ALA A 168 -16.93 9.01 -8.32
CA ALA A 168 -16.05 9.89 -9.07
C ALA A 168 -16.05 9.44 -10.54
N ALA A 169 -16.17 10.37 -11.47
CA ALA A 169 -16.27 10.08 -12.89
C ALA A 169 -15.42 11.04 -13.73
N THR A 170 -14.66 10.48 -14.65
CA THR A 170 -14.03 11.18 -15.77
C THR A 170 -14.49 10.54 -17.07
N GLY A 171 -14.08 11.10 -18.21
CA GLY A 171 -14.31 10.45 -19.51
C GLY A 171 -13.65 9.07 -19.63
N ALA A 172 -12.68 8.73 -18.78
CA ALA A 172 -11.90 7.49 -18.86
C ALA A 172 -12.09 6.54 -17.67
N VAL A 173 -12.54 7.03 -16.51
CA VAL A 173 -12.70 6.22 -15.29
C VAL A 173 -14.01 6.56 -14.60
N ILE A 174 -14.71 5.53 -14.15
CA ILE A 174 -15.80 5.66 -13.18
C ILE A 174 -15.40 4.84 -11.95
N LEU A 175 -15.26 5.52 -10.82
CA LEU A 175 -15.01 4.90 -9.52
C LEU A 175 -16.26 5.05 -8.66
N ASP A 176 -16.82 3.92 -8.25
CA ASP A 176 -17.94 3.86 -7.32
C ASP A 176 -17.47 3.22 -6.01
N PHE A 177 -17.40 4.04 -4.95
CA PHE A 177 -16.72 3.67 -3.70
C PHE A 177 -17.70 3.61 -2.54
N ASN A 178 -17.89 2.41 -1.98
CA ASN A 178 -18.62 2.21 -0.74
C ASN A 178 -17.75 2.59 0.46
N VAL A 179 -18.18 3.61 1.19
CA VAL A 179 -17.52 4.12 2.39
C VAL A 179 -17.89 3.23 3.58
N ILE A 180 -17.03 2.27 3.88
CA ILE A 180 -17.22 1.33 5.01
C ILE A 180 -16.72 1.96 6.32
N ASP A 181 -15.57 2.63 6.27
CA ASP A 181 -14.89 3.06 7.50
C ASP A 181 -14.11 4.38 7.31
N SER A 182 -13.68 4.97 8.42
CA SER A 182 -12.65 6.00 8.47
C SER A 182 -12.01 6.03 9.86
N LEU A 183 -10.68 6.17 9.89
CA LEU A 183 -9.96 6.34 11.15
C LEU A 183 -10.07 7.77 11.71
N TYR A 184 -10.42 8.74 10.86
CA TYR A 184 -10.28 10.17 11.15
C TYR A 184 -11.61 10.92 11.20
N TYR A 185 -12.67 10.32 10.65
CA TYR A 185 -13.97 10.97 10.53
C TYR A 185 -15.08 10.07 11.06
N ASP A 186 -16.01 10.68 11.79
CA ASP A 186 -17.24 10.00 12.18
C ASP A 186 -18.21 9.87 10.99
N ARG A 187 -19.25 9.06 11.18
CA ARG A 187 -20.26 8.84 10.12
C ARG A 187 -20.93 10.13 9.67
N LYS A 188 -21.17 11.09 10.57
CA LYS A 188 -21.82 12.36 10.25
C LYS A 188 -20.94 13.19 9.32
N LYS A 189 -19.64 13.25 9.57
CA LYS A 189 -18.67 13.98 8.75
C LYS A 189 -18.55 13.33 7.37
N LEU A 190 -18.49 12.00 7.29
CA LEU A 190 -18.50 11.27 6.01
C LEU A 190 -19.77 11.59 5.20
N GLU A 191 -20.95 11.53 5.82
CA GLU A 191 -22.21 11.85 5.13
C GLU A 191 -22.36 13.33 4.74
N SER A 192 -21.57 14.22 5.34
CA SER A 192 -21.57 15.66 5.03
C SER A 192 -20.68 16.07 3.86
N VAL A 193 -19.92 15.13 3.28
CA VAL A 193 -19.09 15.39 2.10
C VAL A 193 -19.98 15.90 0.97
N LYS A 194 -19.55 17.00 0.34
CA LYS A 194 -20.28 17.62 -0.78
C LYS A 194 -19.67 17.19 -2.11
N PRO A 195 -20.44 17.27 -3.21
CA PRO A 195 -19.87 17.26 -4.55
C PRO A 195 -18.75 18.30 -4.67
N LYS A 196 -17.72 17.99 -5.47
CA LYS A 196 -16.47 18.75 -5.68
C LYS A 196 -15.43 18.67 -4.56
N CYS A 197 -15.76 18.10 -3.39
CA CYS A 197 -14.72 17.75 -2.44
C CYS A 197 -13.77 16.71 -3.04
N LYS A 198 -12.50 16.74 -2.62
CA LYS A 198 -11.52 15.71 -2.92
C LYS A 198 -11.33 14.83 -1.71
N VAL A 199 -11.25 13.53 -1.91
CA VAL A 199 -11.00 12.56 -0.84
C VAL A 199 -9.78 11.72 -1.14
N ASN A 200 -9.06 11.33 -0.09
CA ASN A 200 -8.06 10.28 -0.16
C ASN A 200 -8.68 9.02 0.42
N ILE A 201 -8.57 7.90 -0.29
CA ILE A 201 -9.22 6.65 0.09
C ILE A 201 -8.26 5.47 0.01
N LEU A 202 -8.50 4.48 0.86
CA LEU A 202 -8.13 3.09 0.59
C LEU A 202 -9.34 2.41 -0.05
N SER A 203 -9.16 1.97 -1.29
CA SER A 203 -10.14 1.20 -2.05
C SER A 203 -9.66 -0.23 -2.23
N LEU A 204 -10.49 -1.18 -1.81
CA LEU A 204 -10.42 -2.58 -2.17
C LEU A 204 -11.41 -2.81 -3.32
N PRO A 205 -10.94 -3.01 -4.56
CA PRO A 205 -11.83 -3.25 -5.68
C PRO A 205 -12.65 -4.53 -5.48
N ASP A 206 -13.96 -4.42 -5.64
CA ASP A 206 -14.90 -5.54 -5.61
C ASP A 206 -15.21 -6.05 -7.01
N ARG A 207 -15.40 -5.11 -7.94
CA ARG A 207 -15.78 -5.37 -9.33
C ARG A 207 -15.13 -4.34 -10.23
N SER A 208 -14.79 -4.75 -11.43
CA SER A 208 -14.32 -3.84 -12.46
C SER A 208 -14.74 -4.29 -13.84
N THR A 209 -14.80 -3.34 -14.76
CA THR A 209 -14.90 -3.62 -16.20
C THR A 209 -13.75 -2.93 -16.90
N ASN A 210 -13.03 -3.68 -17.74
CA ASN A 210 -11.92 -3.14 -18.54
C ASN A 210 -12.42 -2.49 -19.83
N GLU A 211 -13.73 -2.29 -19.96
CA GLU A 211 -14.34 -1.51 -21.04
C GLU A 211 -14.07 -0.03 -20.80
N PHE A 212 -14.18 0.80 -21.86
CA PHE A 212 -14.00 2.23 -21.73
C PHE A 212 -15.36 2.92 -21.53
N PRO A 213 -15.57 3.72 -20.47
CA PRO A 213 -14.60 4.06 -19.41
C PRO A 213 -14.36 2.91 -18.42
N LEU A 214 -13.13 2.82 -17.88
CA LEU A 214 -12.75 1.85 -16.87
C LEU A 214 -13.67 2.02 -15.65
N TYR A 215 -14.48 1.01 -15.36
CA TYR A 215 -15.32 1.02 -14.16
C TYR A 215 -14.61 0.26 -13.04
N ILE A 216 -14.55 0.87 -11.86
CA ILE A 216 -14.10 0.24 -10.62
C ILE A 216 -15.17 0.48 -9.56
N ALA A 217 -15.80 -0.58 -9.10
CA ALA A 217 -16.55 -0.57 -7.85
C ALA A 217 -15.64 -1.12 -6.75
N GLY A 218 -15.58 -0.43 -5.61
CA GLY A 218 -14.79 -0.91 -4.48
C GLY A 218 -15.35 -0.44 -3.16
N HIS A 219 -14.72 -0.90 -2.10
CA HIS A 219 -15.07 -0.50 -0.75
C HIS A 219 -13.81 -0.22 0.07
N GLY A 220 -13.97 0.49 1.18
CA GLY A 220 -12.86 0.63 2.12
C GLY A 220 -13.00 1.85 3.00
N ALA A 221 -11.88 2.55 3.18
CA ALA A 221 -11.75 3.61 4.17
C ALA A 221 -11.46 4.98 3.54
N VAL A 222 -12.04 6.03 4.12
CA VAL A 222 -11.68 7.43 3.81
C VAL A 222 -10.58 7.89 4.75
N ASN A 223 -9.45 8.26 4.18
CA ASN A 223 -8.26 8.70 4.89
C ASN A 223 -8.18 10.23 5.02
N ASP A 224 -8.73 10.98 4.06
CA ASP A 224 -8.71 12.45 4.10
C ASP A 224 -9.89 13.04 3.31
N ILE A 225 -10.33 14.24 3.70
CA ILE A 225 -11.40 15.01 3.05
C ILE A 225 -10.95 16.46 2.92
N ILE A 226 -10.79 16.91 1.68
CA ILE A 226 -10.43 18.28 1.31
C ILE A 226 -11.62 18.87 0.54
N CYS A 227 -12.37 19.75 1.19
CA CYS A 227 -13.40 20.55 0.54
C CYS A 227 -12.87 21.99 0.50
N ASP A 228 -12.76 22.59 -0.68
CA ASP A 228 -12.51 24.03 -0.76
C ASP A 228 -13.68 24.73 -0.05
N GLU A 229 -13.38 25.76 0.75
CA GLU A 229 -14.42 26.62 1.31
C GLU A 229 -15.07 27.38 0.14
N ASP A 230 -16.38 27.19 -0.05
CA ASP A 230 -17.19 27.91 -1.04
C ASP A 230 -17.10 29.43 -0.84
#